data_AF-A0A973GWQ1-F1
#
_entry.id   AF-A0A973GWQ1-F1
#
_cell.length_a   1.000
_cell.length_b   1.000
_cell.length_c   1.000
_cell.angle_alpha   90.00
_cell.angle_beta   90.00
_cell.angle_gamma   90.00
#
_symmetry.space_group_name_H-M   'P 1'
#
loop_
_entity.id
_entity.type
_entity.pdbx_description
1 polymer ?
#
loop_
_entity_poly.entity_id
_entity_poly.type
_entity_poly.pdbx_seq_one_letter_code
_entity_poly.pdbx_strand_id
1 'polypeptide(L)'
;MPWIEPVIDRTQTDVNNLKQLADQINTVGWDSVSSDLRVKWLLGDTGRLYASDFGLLTVDGDTLRISTGRIKGAVNRVDLNRIQGNIRFLRDLLFTEHGIVVVIDDSNPTWGRDDLPFISYINRIRDNVNALVNASFKLVTTPTIQYTNPVDYSAMNDIEQNLYDLKSILDAM
;
A
#
# COMPACT_ATOMS: atom_id res chain seq x y z
N MET A 1 -4.11 -14.61 0.81
CA MET A 1 -4.97 -13.40 0.71
C MET A 1 -5.31 -13.20 -0.75
N PRO A 2 -6.48 -12.63 -1.11
CA PRO A 2 -6.74 -12.26 -2.50
C PRO A 2 -5.78 -11.16 -2.96
N TRP A 3 -5.53 -11.08 -4.26
CA TRP A 3 -4.86 -9.94 -4.89
C TRP A 3 -5.62 -8.64 -4.60
N ILE A 4 -4.88 -7.59 -4.26
CA ILE A 4 -5.42 -6.24 -4.10
C ILE A 4 -4.57 -5.29 -4.93
N GLU A 5 -5.21 -4.47 -5.75
CA GLU A 5 -4.53 -3.61 -6.71
C GLU A 5 -3.45 -2.72 -6.06
N PRO A 6 -2.20 -2.74 -6.55
CA PRO A 6 -1.12 -1.89 -6.07
C PRO A 6 -1.35 -0.40 -6.32
N VAL A 7 -0.69 0.45 -5.55
CA VAL A 7 -0.69 1.91 -5.75
C VAL A 7 0.62 2.28 -6.41
N ILE A 8 0.57 2.61 -7.70
CA ILE A 8 1.77 2.85 -8.52
C ILE A 8 1.96 4.33 -8.90
N ASP A 9 1.02 5.18 -8.52
CA ASP A 9 0.90 6.56 -8.98
C ASP A 9 0.94 7.58 -7.83
N ARG A 10 1.66 7.29 -6.75
CA ARG A 10 1.91 8.28 -5.69
C ARG A 10 2.71 9.46 -6.25
N THR A 11 2.38 10.67 -5.82
CA THR A 11 3.02 11.90 -6.30
C THR A 11 3.53 12.77 -5.15
N GLN A 12 4.41 13.73 -5.45
CA GLN A 12 4.81 14.77 -4.50
C GLN A 12 3.61 15.60 -4.01
N THR A 13 2.59 15.80 -4.84
CA THR A 13 1.34 16.47 -4.46
C THR A 13 0.63 15.71 -3.35
N ASP A 14 0.59 14.38 -3.42
CA ASP A 14 -0.03 13.56 -2.38
C ASP A 14 0.70 13.70 -1.03
N VAL A 15 2.04 13.72 -1.07
CA VAL A 15 2.88 13.95 0.11
C VAL A 15 2.64 15.34 0.69
N ASN A 16 2.53 16.37 -0.16
CA ASN A 16 2.27 17.74 0.28
C ASN A 16 0.89 17.89 0.91
N ASN A 17 -0.14 17.27 0.32
CA ASN A 17 -1.50 17.25 0.85
C ASN A 17 -1.54 16.61 2.24
N LEU A 18 -0.81 15.50 2.44
CA LEU A 18 -0.71 14.85 3.74
C LEU A 18 -0.02 15.75 4.78
N LYS A 19 1.08 16.42 4.40
CA LYS A 19 1.77 17.36 5.30
C LYS A 19 0.87 18.51 5.72
N GLN A 20 0.16 19.12 4.77
CA GLN A 20 -0.80 20.18 5.06
C GLN A 20 -1.89 19.72 6.02
N LEU A 21 -2.42 18.51 5.83
CA LEU A 21 -3.42 17.93 6.73
C LEU A 21 -2.84 17.69 8.14
N ALA A 22 -1.63 17.15 8.24
CA ALA A 22 -0.95 16.96 9.51
C ALA A 22 -0.69 18.29 10.24
N ASP A 23 -0.25 19.32 9.51
CA ASP A 23 -0.03 20.65 10.04
C ASP A 23 -1.32 21.29 10.54
N GLN A 24 -2.43 21.12 9.80
CA GLN A 24 -3.76 21.54 10.24
C GLN A 24 -4.14 20.86 11.57
N ILE A 25 -4.07 19.52 11.64
CA ILE A 25 -4.39 18.77 12.86
C ILE A 25 -3.55 19.26 14.05
N ASN A 26 -2.25 19.49 13.84
CA ASN A 26 -1.34 19.93 14.89
C ASN A 26 -1.59 21.38 15.33
N THR A 27 -2.06 22.25 14.45
CA THR A 27 -2.22 23.68 14.72
C THR A 27 -3.58 24.03 15.31
N VAL A 28 -4.65 23.43 14.76
CA VAL A 28 -6.05 23.80 15.06
C VAL A 28 -6.86 22.64 15.64
N GLY A 29 -6.28 21.45 15.75
CA GLY A 29 -6.89 20.27 16.36
C GLY A 29 -7.60 19.37 15.36
N TRP A 30 -7.79 18.10 15.74
CA TRP A 30 -8.46 17.08 14.92
C TRP A 30 -9.87 17.51 14.49
N ASP A 31 -10.57 18.22 15.36
CA ASP A 31 -11.96 18.63 15.16
C ASP A 31 -12.14 19.77 14.14
N SER A 32 -11.04 20.37 13.67
CA SER A 32 -11.10 21.36 12.59
C SER A 32 -11.06 20.74 11.19
N VAL A 33 -10.67 19.46 11.08
CA VAL A 33 -10.57 18.75 9.81
C VAL A 33 -11.95 18.30 9.36
N SER A 34 -12.28 18.38 8.07
CA SER A 34 -13.57 17.89 7.58
C SER A 34 -13.72 16.39 7.83
N SER A 35 -14.95 15.95 8.09
CA SER A 35 -15.30 14.54 8.32
C SER A 35 -14.79 13.63 7.19
N ASP A 36 -14.86 14.09 5.92
CA ASP A 36 -14.28 13.40 4.76
C ASP A 36 -12.76 13.18 4.89
N LEU A 37 -12.01 14.20 5.29
CA LEU A 37 -10.55 14.11 5.45
C LEU A 37 -10.15 13.27 6.66
N ARG A 38 -10.93 13.33 7.75
CA ARG A 38 -10.75 12.46 8.93
C ARG A 38 -10.93 10.99 8.57
N VAL A 39 -11.98 10.65 7.81
CA VAL A 39 -12.22 9.29 7.34
C VAL A 39 -11.09 8.81 6.43
N LYS A 40 -10.62 9.66 5.51
CA LYS A 40 -9.48 9.34 4.65
C LYS A 40 -8.18 9.09 5.44
N TRP A 41 -7.93 9.89 6.48
CA TRP A 41 -6.79 9.72 7.38
C TRP A 41 -6.85 8.40 8.17
N LEU A 42 -8.02 8.04 8.68
CA LEU A 42 -8.21 6.83 9.50
C LEU A 42 -8.20 5.53 8.70
N LEU A 43 -8.78 5.54 7.50
CA LEU A 43 -8.99 4.34 6.69
C LEU A 43 -7.82 4.02 5.76
N GLY A 44 -7.02 5.03 5.36
CA GLY A 44 -5.98 4.79 4.37
C GLY A 44 -6.53 4.39 3.01
N ASP A 45 -5.66 3.96 2.09
CA ASP A 45 -6.00 3.61 0.71
C ASP A 45 -6.74 2.26 0.56
N THR A 46 -7.79 2.00 1.35
CA THR A 46 -8.56 0.77 1.13
C THR A 46 -9.43 0.86 -0.11
N GLY A 47 -9.85 2.05 -0.56
CA GLY A 47 -10.73 2.24 -1.73
C GLY A 47 -12.03 1.40 -1.73
N ARG A 48 -12.29 0.66 -0.64
CA ARG A 48 -13.30 -0.39 -0.50
C ARG A 48 -14.06 -0.10 0.78
N LEU A 49 -15.23 0.49 0.59
CA LEU A 49 -16.28 0.45 1.59
C LEU A 49 -17.10 -0.79 1.27
N TYR A 50 -17.03 -1.81 2.10
CA TYR A 50 -18.00 -2.89 2.02
C TYR A 50 -19.32 -2.36 2.58
N ALA A 51 -20.25 -2.04 1.69
CA ALA A 51 -21.60 -1.58 2.02
C ALA A 51 -22.42 -2.63 2.80
N SER A 52 -21.88 -3.84 3.02
CA SER A 52 -22.52 -4.89 3.82
C SER A 52 -22.32 -4.76 5.32
N ASP A 53 -21.36 -3.95 5.79
CA ASP A 53 -21.08 -3.79 7.24
C ASP A 53 -21.82 -2.59 7.83
N PHE A 54 -23.13 -2.54 7.53
CA PHE A 54 -24.09 -1.45 7.77
C PHE A 54 -23.91 -0.70 9.10
N GLY A 55 -23.23 0.43 9.01
CA GLY A 55 -23.49 1.62 9.78
C GLY A 55 -23.02 2.79 8.94
N LEU A 56 -23.94 3.64 8.48
CA LEU A 56 -23.58 4.97 7.98
C LEU A 56 -22.56 5.57 8.96
N LEU A 57 -21.33 5.80 8.52
CA LEU A 57 -20.33 6.49 9.33
C LEU A 57 -20.77 7.95 9.42
N THR A 58 -21.62 8.23 10.41
CA THR A 58 -21.97 9.57 10.83
C THR A 58 -20.80 10.09 11.65
N VAL A 59 -20.00 10.98 11.07
CA VAL A 59 -19.04 11.79 11.82
C VAL A 59 -19.69 13.16 11.98
N ASP A 60 -19.94 13.57 13.22
CA ASP A 60 -20.50 14.88 13.58
C ASP A 60 -21.91 15.17 13.01
N GLY A 61 -22.76 14.14 12.88
CA GLY A 61 -24.16 14.29 12.46
C GLY A 61 -24.39 14.40 10.96
N ASP A 62 -23.34 14.51 10.15
CA ASP A 62 -23.43 14.55 8.69
C ASP A 62 -23.37 13.15 8.07
N THR A 63 -24.23 12.91 7.10
CA THR A 63 -24.23 11.67 6.32
C THR A 63 -23.14 11.77 5.26
N LEU A 64 -21.97 11.16 5.53
CA LEU A 64 -20.83 11.22 4.63
C LEU A 64 -21.13 10.57 3.27
N ARG A 65 -21.26 11.38 2.22
CA ARG A 65 -21.09 10.91 0.83
C ARG A 65 -19.61 10.68 0.63
N ILE A 66 -19.18 9.43 0.77
CA ILE A 66 -17.76 9.11 0.63
C ILE A 66 -17.34 9.33 -0.83
N SER A 67 -16.76 10.50 -1.08
CA SER A 67 -15.99 10.73 -2.28
C SER A 67 -14.79 9.80 -2.20
N THR A 68 -14.70 8.88 -3.15
CA THR A 68 -13.60 7.94 -3.33
C THR A 68 -12.30 8.73 -3.52
N GLY A 69 -11.65 9.10 -2.42
CA GLY A 69 -10.46 9.97 -2.42
C GLY A 69 -9.38 9.34 -1.57
N ARG A 70 -8.26 9.01 -2.21
CA ARG A 70 -7.11 8.30 -1.66
C ARG A 70 -6.18 9.31 -0.99
N ILE A 71 -5.69 9.06 0.23
CA ILE A 71 -4.50 9.78 0.74
C ILE A 71 -3.30 8.92 0.38
N LYS A 72 -2.74 9.15 -0.80
CA LYS A 72 -1.59 8.40 -1.35
C LYS A 72 -0.23 8.86 -0.80
N GLY A 73 -0.23 9.92 0.01
CA GLY A 73 0.98 10.61 0.49
C GLY A 73 1.73 9.93 1.62
N ALA A 74 1.16 8.89 2.22
CA ALA A 74 1.81 8.06 3.24
C ALA A 74 1.60 6.59 2.93
N VAL A 75 2.52 5.78 3.46
CA VAL A 75 2.37 4.34 3.59
C VAL A 75 1.93 4.08 5.02
N ASN A 76 0.76 3.46 5.21
CA ASN A 76 0.27 3.07 6.53
C ASN A 76 0.16 1.53 6.64
N ARG A 77 -0.33 1.05 7.79
CA ARG A 77 -0.51 -0.39 8.06
C ARG A 77 -1.34 -1.10 6.99
N VAL A 78 -2.34 -0.43 6.41
CA VAL A 78 -3.19 -1.00 5.37
C VAL A 78 -2.38 -1.22 4.11
N ASP A 79 -1.61 -0.22 3.67
CA ASP A 79 -0.71 -0.34 2.52
C ASP A 79 0.31 -1.46 2.71
N LEU A 80 0.93 -1.53 3.89
CA LEU A 80 1.93 -2.54 4.20
C LEU A 80 1.33 -3.95 4.23
N ASN A 81 0.16 -4.13 4.84
CA ASN A 81 -0.57 -5.40 4.83
C ASN A 81 -0.99 -5.81 3.42
N ARG A 82 -1.38 -4.84 2.59
CA ARG A 82 -1.74 -5.06 1.19
C ARG A 82 -0.54 -5.51 0.37
N ILE A 83 0.59 -4.80 0.46
CA ILE A 83 1.85 -5.13 -0.22
C ILE A 83 2.33 -6.54 0.19
N GLN A 84 2.34 -6.83 1.50
CA GLN A 84 2.74 -8.14 2.00
C GLN A 84 1.77 -9.26 1.58
N GLY A 85 0.46 -8.97 1.57
CA GLY A 85 -0.57 -9.87 1.05
C GLY A 85 -0.34 -10.21 -0.42
N ASN A 86 -0.01 -9.21 -1.25
CA ASN A 86 0.30 -9.39 -2.67
C ASN A 86 1.59 -10.18 -2.89
N ILE A 87 2.64 -9.94 -2.09
CA ILE A 87 3.88 -10.73 -2.13
C ILE A 87 3.56 -12.22 -1.89
N ARG A 88 2.78 -12.54 -0.85
CA ARG A 88 2.36 -13.93 -0.60
C ARG A 88 1.54 -14.50 -1.73
N PHE A 89 0.58 -13.73 -2.25
CA PHE A 89 -0.25 -14.15 -3.37
C PHE A 89 0.60 -14.53 -4.59
N LEU A 90 1.56 -13.69 -4.98
CA LEU A 90 2.43 -13.95 -6.14
C LEU A 90 3.39 -15.11 -5.90
N ARG A 91 3.95 -15.24 -4.69
CA ARG A 91 4.74 -16.42 -4.31
C ARG A 91 3.92 -17.70 -4.48
N ASP A 92 2.70 -17.72 -3.95
CA ASP A 92 1.82 -18.89 -4.01
C ASP A 92 1.45 -19.19 -5.46
N LEU A 93 1.13 -18.17 -6.27
CA LEU A 93 0.84 -18.31 -7.69
C LEU A 93 2.00 -18.94 -8.47
N LEU A 94 3.22 -18.41 -8.29
CA LEU A 94 4.46 -18.95 -8.86
C LEU A 94 4.65 -20.43 -8.53
N PHE A 95 4.39 -20.81 -7.28
CA PHE A 95 4.53 -22.19 -6.84
C PHE A 95 3.43 -23.09 -7.41
N THR A 96 2.16 -22.71 -7.26
CA THR A 96 1.03 -23.58 -7.59
C THR A 96 0.77 -23.71 -9.08
N GLU A 97 0.98 -22.64 -9.85
CA GLU A 97 0.67 -22.62 -11.29
C GLU A 97 1.89 -22.86 -12.17
N HIS A 98 3.09 -22.48 -11.70
CA HIS A 98 4.31 -22.55 -12.50
C HIS A 98 5.40 -23.44 -11.90
N GLY A 99 5.20 -24.00 -10.70
CA GLY A 99 6.20 -24.87 -10.03
C GLY A 99 7.48 -24.15 -9.60
N ILE A 100 7.47 -22.82 -9.58
CA ILE A 100 8.63 -21.98 -9.23
C ILE A 100 8.62 -21.73 -7.72
N VAL A 101 9.68 -22.17 -7.04
CA VAL A 101 9.84 -21.97 -5.60
C VAL A 101 10.57 -20.65 -5.34
N VAL A 102 9.90 -19.73 -4.65
CA VAL A 102 10.51 -18.47 -4.17
C VAL A 102 10.50 -18.43 -2.65
N VAL A 103 11.67 -18.20 -2.06
CA VAL A 103 11.83 -18.00 -0.62
C VAL A 103 11.64 -16.52 -0.31
N ILE A 104 10.71 -16.20 0.59
CA ILE A 104 10.47 -14.85 1.10
C ILE A 104 10.63 -14.83 2.62
N ASP A 105 11.05 -13.71 3.18
CA ASP A 105 11.01 -13.45 4.63
C ASP A 105 9.62 -12.92 5.00
N ASP A 106 8.83 -13.75 5.69
CA ASP A 106 7.48 -13.43 6.13
C ASP A 106 7.38 -13.15 7.64
N SER A 107 8.48 -12.77 8.28
CA SER A 107 8.46 -12.24 9.65
C SER A 107 7.46 -11.07 9.74
N ASN A 108 6.81 -10.86 10.89
CA ASN A 108 5.79 -9.82 11.10
C ASN A 108 4.71 -9.79 10.00
N PRO A 109 3.83 -10.82 9.96
CA PRO A 109 2.93 -11.03 8.84
C PRO A 109 1.78 -10.05 8.73
N THR A 110 1.52 -9.28 9.80
CA THR A 110 0.41 -8.33 9.93
C THR A 110 0.89 -7.10 10.67
N TRP A 111 0.84 -5.96 9.99
CA TRP A 111 1.09 -4.64 10.55
C TRP A 111 -0.11 -4.19 11.38
N GLY A 112 0.13 -4.05 12.67
CA GLY A 112 -0.79 -3.46 13.64
C GLY A 112 -0.83 -1.94 13.57
N ARG A 113 -1.68 -1.35 14.41
CA ARG A 113 -1.79 0.12 14.53
C ARG A 113 -0.52 0.76 15.08
N ASP A 114 0.13 0.07 16.01
CA ASP A 114 1.25 0.61 16.80
C ASP A 114 2.62 0.19 16.23
N ASP A 115 2.64 -0.57 15.12
CA ASP A 115 3.87 -0.98 14.46
C ASP A 115 4.48 0.17 13.68
N LEU A 116 5.73 0.52 14.04
CA LEU A 116 6.49 1.54 13.33
C LEU A 116 7.20 0.94 12.09
N PRO A 117 7.08 1.58 10.90
CA PRO A 117 7.74 1.12 9.68
C PRO A 117 9.22 1.50 9.69
N PHE A 118 10.03 0.76 10.43
CA PHE A 118 11.49 0.91 10.38
C PHE A 118 12.01 0.57 8.98
N ILE A 119 13.11 1.23 8.59
CA ILE A 119 13.75 1.01 7.28
C ILE A 119 14.13 -0.45 7.05
N SER A 120 14.49 -1.19 8.09
CA SER A 120 14.77 -2.63 8.03
C SER A 120 13.57 -3.43 7.54
N TYR A 121 12.36 -3.08 7.96
CA TYR A 121 11.14 -3.75 7.51
C TYR A 121 10.79 -3.39 6.06
N ILE A 122 11.03 -2.14 5.65
CA ILE A 122 10.85 -1.77 4.24
C ILE A 122 11.88 -2.47 3.36
N ASN A 123 13.13 -2.59 3.81
CA ASN A 123 14.16 -3.34 3.08
C ASN A 123 13.80 -4.82 2.95
N ARG A 124 13.23 -5.45 3.99
CA ARG A 124 12.68 -6.80 3.88
C ARG A 124 11.60 -6.91 2.78
N ILE A 125 10.69 -5.94 2.70
CA ILE A 125 9.69 -5.89 1.64
C ILE A 125 10.37 -5.79 0.27
N ARG A 126 11.34 -4.88 0.12
CA ARG A 126 12.14 -4.72 -1.12
C ARG A 126 12.84 -6.02 -1.52
N ASP A 127 13.46 -6.70 -0.57
CA ASP A 127 14.15 -7.97 -0.78
C ASP A 127 13.19 -9.07 -1.24
N ASN A 128 12.01 -9.16 -0.62
CA ASN A 128 10.97 -10.11 -1.04
C ASN A 128 10.47 -9.83 -2.47
N VAL A 129 10.23 -8.56 -2.82
CA VAL A 129 9.81 -8.22 -4.19
C VAL A 129 10.93 -8.53 -5.19
N ASN A 130 12.19 -8.21 -4.86
CA ASN A 130 13.33 -8.58 -5.70
C ASN A 130 13.44 -10.10 -5.89
N ALA A 131 13.21 -10.90 -4.84
CA ALA A 131 13.22 -12.36 -4.94
C ALA A 131 12.15 -12.87 -5.92
N LEU A 132 10.93 -12.34 -5.84
CA LEU A 132 9.85 -12.69 -6.77
C LEU A 132 10.19 -12.30 -8.21
N VAL A 133 10.63 -11.07 -8.43
CA VAL A 133 10.95 -10.53 -9.75
C VAL A 133 12.16 -11.22 -10.37
N ASN A 134 13.14 -11.65 -9.58
CA ASN A 134 14.30 -12.42 -10.07
C ASN A 134 13.96 -13.89 -10.38
N ALA A 135 12.86 -14.41 -9.85
CA ALA A 135 12.40 -15.77 -10.13
C ALA A 135 11.52 -15.87 -11.39
N SER A 136 11.17 -14.75 -12.02
CA SER A 136 10.29 -14.68 -13.19
C SER A 136 10.88 -13.82 -14.32
N PHE A 137 10.15 -13.69 -15.41
CA PHE A 137 10.44 -12.71 -16.46
C PHE A 137 10.20 -11.28 -15.96
N LYS A 138 10.77 -10.30 -16.66
CA LYS A 138 10.60 -8.86 -16.36
C LYS A 138 10.10 -8.14 -17.60
N LEU A 139 9.19 -7.19 -17.42
CA LEU A 139 8.84 -6.27 -18.50
C LEU A 139 9.98 -5.26 -18.68
N VAL A 140 10.07 -4.68 -19.87
CA VAL A 140 11.01 -3.56 -20.13
C VAL A 140 10.69 -2.36 -19.23
N THR A 141 9.43 -2.24 -18.81
CA THR A 141 8.95 -1.18 -17.91
C THR A 141 9.15 -1.47 -16.43
N THR A 142 9.58 -2.68 -16.06
CA THR A 142 9.73 -3.08 -14.66
C THR A 142 10.86 -2.29 -14.00
N PRO A 143 10.56 -1.41 -13.02
CA PRO A 143 11.55 -0.52 -12.47
C PRO A 143 12.54 -1.26 -11.56
N THR A 144 13.74 -0.70 -11.41
CA THR A 144 14.71 -1.20 -10.42
C THR A 144 14.34 -0.68 -9.03
N ILE A 145 14.17 -1.57 -8.06
CA ILE A 145 13.86 -1.20 -6.68
C ILE A 145 15.01 -0.39 -6.06
N GLN A 146 14.73 0.84 -5.65
CA GLN A 146 15.70 1.72 -5.00
C GLN A 146 15.72 1.49 -3.47
N TYR A 147 16.92 1.37 -2.90
CA TYR A 147 17.16 1.23 -1.46
C TYR A 147 17.48 2.58 -0.80
N THR A 148 16.62 3.57 -1.05
CA THR A 148 16.76 4.92 -0.47
C THR A 148 16.33 4.97 0.99
N ASN A 149 16.96 5.89 1.74
CA ASN A 149 16.60 6.27 3.10
C ASN A 149 16.76 7.81 3.24
N PRO A 150 15.69 8.58 3.51
CA PRO A 150 14.32 8.13 3.74
C PRO A 150 13.69 7.50 2.49
N VAL A 151 12.69 6.65 2.70
CA VAL A 151 11.89 6.06 1.61
C VAL A 151 10.94 7.14 1.10
N ASP A 152 11.05 7.49 -0.18
CA ASP A 152 10.16 8.45 -0.82
C ASP A 152 9.01 7.76 -1.56
N TYR A 153 8.09 8.57 -2.09
CA TYR A 153 6.93 8.05 -2.81
C TYR A 153 7.33 7.30 -4.10
N SER A 154 8.46 7.66 -4.73
CA SER A 154 8.95 7.01 -5.94
C SER A 154 9.41 5.60 -5.62
N ALA A 155 10.21 5.42 -4.56
CA ALA A 155 10.66 4.11 -4.14
C ALA A 155 9.50 3.18 -3.75
N MET A 156 8.41 3.72 -3.21
CA MET A 156 7.20 2.94 -2.94
C MET A 156 6.47 2.56 -4.23
N ASN A 157 6.34 3.48 -5.19
CA ASN A 157 5.78 3.17 -6.50
C ASN A 157 6.59 2.08 -7.22
N ASP A 158 7.92 2.10 -7.12
CA ASP A 158 8.78 1.08 -7.73
C ASP A 158 8.48 -0.32 -7.18
N ILE A 159 8.35 -0.45 -5.84
CA ILE A 159 7.99 -1.72 -5.19
C ILE A 159 6.64 -2.23 -5.71
N GLU A 160 5.64 -1.35 -5.77
CA GLU A 160 4.28 -1.71 -6.14
C GLU A 160 4.14 -2.00 -7.64
N GLN A 161 4.87 -1.27 -8.49
CA GLN A 161 4.92 -1.48 -9.92
C GLN A 161 5.54 -2.84 -10.25
N ASN A 162 6.59 -3.25 -9.52
CA ASN A 162 7.18 -4.58 -9.68
C ASN A 162 6.15 -5.68 -9.39
N LEU A 163 5.32 -5.52 -8.36
CA LEU A 163 4.25 -6.48 -8.06
C LEU A 163 3.18 -6.51 -9.16
N TYR A 164 2.78 -5.34 -9.66
CA TYR A 164 1.80 -5.22 -10.74
C TYR A 164 2.29 -5.85 -12.05
N ASP A 165 3.53 -5.56 -12.43
CA ASP A 165 4.16 -6.11 -13.63
C ASP A 165 4.29 -7.63 -13.54
N LEU A 166 4.74 -8.14 -12.40
CA LEU A 166 4.84 -9.58 -12.18
C LEU A 166 3.46 -10.24 -12.27
N LYS A 167 2.43 -9.67 -11.66
CA LYS A 167 1.05 -10.20 -11.80
C LYS A 167 0.63 -10.26 -13.26
N SER A 168 0.89 -9.19 -14.02
CA SER A 168 0.54 -9.10 -15.44
C SER A 168 1.27 -10.15 -16.30
N ILE A 169 2.53 -10.45 -15.97
CA ILE A 169 3.29 -11.51 -16.62
C ILE A 169 2.67 -12.88 -16.32
N LEU A 170 2.43 -13.19 -15.04
CA LEU A 170 1.90 -14.50 -14.64
C LEU A 170 0.51 -14.77 -15.22
N ASP A 171 -0.33 -13.74 -15.32
CA ASP A 171 -1.65 -13.85 -15.96
C ASP A 171 -1.60 -14.12 -17.47
N ALA A 172 -0.46 -13.82 -18.11
CA ALA A 172 -0.26 -13.98 -19.55
C ALA A 172 0.52 -15.26 -19.92
N MET A 173 1.01 -16.02 -18.92
CA MET A 173 1.75 -17.27 -19.11
C MET A 173 0.82 -18.46 -19.34
#